data_AF-A0A1H1A103-F1
#
_entry.id   AF-A0A1H1A103-F1
#
_cell.length_a   1.000
_cell.length_b   1.000
_cell.length_c   1.000
_cell.angle_alpha   90.00
_cell.angle_beta   90.00
_cell.angle_gamma   90.00
#
_symmetry.space_group_name_H-M   'P 1'
#
loop_
_entity.id
_entity.type
_entity.pdbx_description
1 polymer ?
#
loop_
_entity_poly.entity_id
_entity_poly.type
_entity_poly.pdbx_seq_one_letter_code
_entity_poly.pdbx_strand_id
1 'polypeptide(L)'
;MPITLATSTPQVQENLHITAASSSTKKNIKLPDYQERRLNDVGITVKYNAELSSQKVESSLKAVSIHRVVNNEVAVTTNALHSIIPPESDVVINRSAPYITPAPPSQTVEGTHQNISVTNTSLSSLPESAFSVIEGTWQDANTVNIAAPGNVFGASGCLSCADVLLEIPMVTELSPAFEDVTQAFGVKIFDEGETVPVKFDKCDLNVVEYKITPANHQYSLEEANGFFVERHEFPHIFIASSDQDEIIITVGKQVEDDKFALVNIKVPEGKAIMLPGGTIHTDSLSRGNIVIMLTECVGADTVLMHDKDSQPITLRVDSSERIGLAEWHL
;
A
#
# COMPACT_ATOMS: atom_id res chain seq x y z
N MET A 1 -68.55 -15.24 -17.19
CA MET A 1 -68.02 -15.21 -18.57
C MET A 1 -66.60 -14.65 -18.53
N PRO A 2 -65.66 -15.23 -19.27
CA PRO A 2 -64.26 -14.79 -19.34
C PRO A 2 -64.13 -13.65 -20.33
N ILE A 3 -63.27 -12.65 -20.08
CA ILE A 3 -62.75 -11.77 -21.12
C ILE A 3 -61.27 -11.52 -20.88
N THR A 4 -60.48 -12.26 -21.66
CA THR A 4 -59.12 -11.95 -22.11
C THR A 4 -59.13 -10.62 -22.86
N LEU A 5 -58.16 -9.74 -22.62
CA LEU A 5 -57.78 -8.70 -23.59
C LEU A 5 -56.27 -8.52 -23.58
N ALA A 6 -55.66 -8.98 -24.67
CA ALA A 6 -54.33 -8.61 -25.12
C ALA A 6 -54.35 -7.19 -25.69
N THR A 7 -53.23 -6.47 -25.61
CA THR A 7 -52.81 -5.41 -26.56
C THR A 7 -51.32 -5.13 -26.29
N SER A 8 -50.42 -5.64 -27.14
CA SER A 8 -49.87 -5.01 -28.34
C SER A 8 -48.89 -3.87 -28.04
N THR A 9 -47.61 -4.22 -28.15
CA THR A 9 -46.41 -3.37 -28.16
C THR A 9 -46.45 -2.34 -29.30
N PRO A 10 -46.03 -1.08 -29.06
CA PRO A 10 -45.57 -0.20 -30.13
C PRO A 10 -44.07 -0.43 -30.37
N GLN A 11 -43.73 -0.82 -31.61
CA GLN A 11 -42.35 -0.76 -32.11
C GLN A 11 -41.95 0.70 -32.30
N VAL A 12 -40.95 1.16 -31.56
CA VAL A 12 -40.19 2.38 -31.90
C VAL A 12 -38.94 1.94 -32.65
N GLN A 13 -38.84 2.34 -33.91
CA GLN A 13 -37.61 2.26 -34.71
C GLN A 13 -36.63 3.31 -34.18
N GLU A 14 -35.64 2.88 -33.41
CA GLU A 14 -34.42 3.67 -33.20
C GLU A 14 -33.33 3.18 -34.15
N ASN A 15 -33.04 4.02 -35.14
CA ASN A 15 -31.86 3.93 -35.98
C ASN A 15 -30.61 4.19 -35.13
N LEU A 16 -30.01 3.15 -34.57
CA LEU A 16 -28.66 3.21 -34.03
C LEU A 16 -27.66 3.09 -35.18
N HIS A 17 -27.12 4.22 -35.59
CA HIS A 17 -25.85 4.28 -36.30
C HIS A 17 -24.76 3.69 -35.40
N ILE A 18 -24.38 2.44 -35.65
CA ILE A 18 -23.19 1.83 -35.09
C ILE A 18 -21.99 2.44 -35.81
N THR A 19 -21.42 3.49 -35.22
CA THR A 19 -20.03 3.87 -35.51
C THR A 19 -19.14 2.73 -35.04
N ALA A 20 -18.51 2.04 -35.99
CA ALA A 20 -17.56 0.98 -35.73
C ALA A 20 -16.45 1.49 -34.81
N ALA A 21 -16.41 1.00 -33.57
CA ALA A 21 -15.26 1.14 -32.70
C ALA A 21 -14.06 0.49 -33.41
N SER A 22 -13.01 1.28 -33.63
CA SER A 22 -11.74 0.80 -34.14
C SER A 22 -11.25 -0.34 -33.26
N SER A 23 -11.05 -1.52 -33.84
CA SER A 23 -10.47 -2.67 -33.19
C SER A 23 -9.07 -2.31 -32.67
N SER A 24 -8.93 -2.07 -31.37
CA SER A 24 -7.64 -2.07 -30.71
C SER A 24 -7.05 -3.47 -30.86
N THR A 25 -5.94 -3.56 -31.60
CA THR A 25 -5.16 -4.77 -31.75
C THR A 25 -4.73 -5.22 -30.36
N LYS A 26 -5.36 -6.29 -29.84
CA LYS A 26 -4.88 -6.99 -28.64
C LYS A 26 -3.49 -7.53 -28.97
N LYS A 27 -2.44 -6.80 -28.59
CA LYS A 27 -1.10 -7.36 -28.54
C LYS A 27 -1.18 -8.58 -27.62
N ASN A 28 -0.76 -9.74 -28.11
CA ASN A 28 -0.53 -10.90 -27.25
C ASN A 28 0.60 -10.53 -26.30
N ILE A 29 0.25 -10.04 -25.11
CA ILE A 29 1.20 -9.78 -24.03
C ILE A 29 1.62 -11.17 -23.52
N LYS A 30 2.86 -11.58 -23.81
CA LYS A 30 3.44 -12.78 -23.21
C LYS A 30 3.62 -12.49 -21.72
N LEU A 31 2.95 -13.26 -20.85
CA LEU A 31 3.19 -13.19 -19.41
C LEU A 31 4.63 -13.63 -19.11
N PRO A 32 5.30 -13.04 -18.10
CA PRO A 32 6.63 -13.45 -17.71
C PRO A 32 6.65 -14.91 -17.24
N ASP A 33 7.73 -15.60 -17.60
CA ASP A 33 7.98 -16.96 -17.12
C ASP A 33 8.53 -16.88 -15.69
N TYR A 34 8.00 -17.67 -14.76
CA TYR A 34 8.47 -17.73 -13.37
C TYR A 34 9.20 -19.04 -13.08
N GLN A 35 10.25 -18.93 -12.28
CA GLN A 35 10.92 -20.06 -11.64
C GLN A 35 10.62 -20.07 -10.14
N GLU A 36 10.90 -21.19 -9.48
CA GLU A 36 10.69 -21.34 -8.04
C GLU A 36 12.01 -21.53 -7.31
N ARG A 37 12.11 -20.93 -6.13
CA ARG A 37 13.26 -21.05 -5.24
C ARG A 37 12.79 -21.43 -3.84
N ARG A 38 13.29 -22.56 -3.33
CA ARG A 38 13.11 -22.94 -1.92
C ARG A 38 14.11 -22.16 -1.06
N LEU A 39 13.58 -21.42 -0.09
CA LEU A 39 14.33 -20.69 0.93
C LEU A 39 14.20 -21.45 2.25
N ASN A 40 15.26 -22.18 2.63
CA ASN A 40 15.21 -23.11 3.77
C ASN A 40 15.26 -22.40 5.12
N ASP A 41 15.89 -21.23 5.17
CA ASP A 41 16.01 -20.36 6.34
C ASP A 41 14.65 -19.79 6.78
N VAL A 42 13.80 -19.41 5.83
CA VAL A 42 12.43 -18.91 6.09
C VAL A 42 11.34 -19.97 5.87
N GLY A 43 11.70 -21.15 5.36
CA GLY A 43 10.78 -22.27 5.22
C GLY A 43 9.74 -22.16 4.10
N ILE A 44 9.97 -21.30 3.09
CA ILE A 44 9.02 -21.02 2.00
C ILE A 44 9.59 -21.30 0.62
N THR A 45 8.71 -21.42 -0.37
CA THR A 45 9.07 -21.45 -1.79
C THR A 45 8.58 -20.16 -2.43
N VAL A 46 9.49 -19.39 -3.01
CA VAL A 46 9.20 -18.10 -3.62
C VAL A 46 9.33 -18.21 -5.14
N LYS A 47 8.37 -17.64 -5.87
CA LYS A 47 8.45 -17.52 -7.33
C LYS A 47 9.34 -16.33 -7.68
N TYR A 48 10.07 -16.39 -8.78
CA TYR A 48 10.78 -15.23 -9.28
C TYR A 48 10.77 -15.18 -10.81
N ASN A 49 10.76 -13.97 -11.35
CA ASN A 49 10.80 -13.76 -12.80
C ASN A 49 12.10 -14.37 -13.37
N ALA A 50 11.96 -15.30 -14.32
CA ALA A 50 13.06 -16.05 -14.91
C ALA A 50 14.06 -15.18 -15.70
N GLU A 51 13.66 -13.95 -16.04
CA GLU A 51 14.53 -12.98 -16.72
C GLU A 51 15.52 -12.28 -15.77
N LEU A 52 15.32 -12.40 -14.45
CA LEU A 52 16.23 -11.82 -13.46
C LEU A 52 17.52 -12.64 -13.37
N SER A 53 18.66 -11.94 -13.27
CA SER A 53 19.96 -12.60 -13.08
C SER A 53 20.00 -13.36 -11.75
N SER A 54 20.47 -14.60 -11.75
CA SER A 54 20.46 -15.46 -10.55
C SER A 54 21.17 -14.85 -9.35
N GLN A 55 22.27 -14.10 -9.55
CA GLN A 55 22.97 -13.42 -8.46
C GLN A 55 22.09 -12.39 -7.75
N LYS A 56 21.38 -11.55 -8.53
CA LYS A 56 20.46 -10.55 -7.96
C LYS A 56 19.24 -11.21 -7.33
N VAL A 57 18.75 -12.32 -7.87
CA VAL A 57 17.63 -13.07 -7.27
C VAL A 57 18.01 -13.55 -5.86
N GLU A 58 19.16 -14.19 -5.69
CA GLU A 58 19.56 -14.70 -4.37
C GLU A 58 19.75 -13.58 -3.35
N SER A 59 20.38 -12.45 -3.73
CA SER A 59 20.53 -11.31 -2.80
C SER A 59 19.19 -10.69 -2.44
N SER A 60 18.29 -10.54 -3.41
CA SER A 60 16.98 -9.92 -3.21
C SER A 60 16.09 -10.80 -2.36
N LEU A 61 15.96 -12.09 -2.70
CA LEU A 61 15.16 -13.05 -1.93
C LEU A 61 15.64 -13.14 -0.49
N LYS A 62 16.95 -13.14 -0.23
CA LYS A 62 17.47 -13.12 1.13
C LYS A 62 17.04 -11.86 1.90
N ALA A 63 17.01 -10.71 1.23
CA ALA A 63 16.75 -9.42 1.88
C ALA A 63 15.26 -9.16 2.18
N VAL A 64 14.37 -9.68 1.34
CA VAL A 64 12.94 -9.29 1.34
C VAL A 64 11.97 -10.45 1.58
N SER A 65 12.47 -11.67 1.79
CA SER A 65 11.59 -12.80 2.01
C SER A 65 11.20 -12.94 3.47
N ILE A 66 9.90 -12.99 3.74
CA ILE A 66 9.35 -13.16 5.07
C ILE A 66 8.37 -14.34 5.12
N HIS A 67 8.31 -14.97 6.29
CA HIS A 67 7.29 -15.96 6.60
C HIS A 67 6.92 -15.84 8.08
N ARG A 68 5.71 -15.34 8.34
CA ARG A 68 5.20 -15.07 9.69
C ARG A 68 4.00 -15.97 9.95
N VAL A 69 3.99 -16.59 11.12
CA VAL A 69 2.97 -17.54 11.54
C VAL A 69 2.50 -17.16 12.94
N VAL A 70 1.20 -17.21 13.18
CA VAL A 70 0.57 -17.08 14.49
C VAL A 70 -0.43 -18.23 14.64
N ASN A 71 -0.42 -18.94 15.78
CA ASN A 71 -1.33 -20.07 16.02
C ASN A 71 -1.36 -21.13 14.90
N ASN A 72 -0.21 -21.41 14.28
CA ASN A 72 -0.05 -22.31 13.11
C ASN A 72 -0.73 -21.82 11.82
N GLU A 73 -1.20 -20.58 11.77
CA GLU A 73 -1.72 -19.94 10.57
C GLU A 73 -0.72 -18.94 10.00
N VAL A 74 -0.54 -18.94 8.67
CA VAL A 74 0.33 -17.98 7.99
C VAL A 74 -0.29 -16.60 8.08
N ALA A 75 0.37 -15.67 8.76
CA ALA A 75 -0.01 -14.25 8.83
C ALA A 75 0.41 -13.52 7.56
N VAL A 76 1.71 -13.58 7.23
CA VAL A 76 2.28 -12.96 6.02
C VAL A 76 3.33 -13.89 5.44
N THR A 77 3.38 -14.01 4.11
CA THR A 77 4.44 -14.76 3.44
C THR A 77 4.79 -14.14 2.09
N THR A 78 6.05 -14.22 1.71
CA THR A 78 6.49 -13.87 0.35
C THR A 78 6.02 -14.91 -0.66
N ASN A 79 5.33 -14.47 -1.70
CA ASN A 79 4.89 -15.31 -2.82
C ASN A 79 5.84 -15.21 -4.00
N ALA A 80 6.24 -13.98 -4.38
CA ALA A 80 6.98 -13.74 -5.61
C ALA A 80 7.95 -12.55 -5.55
N LEU A 81 9.03 -12.63 -6.33
CA LEU A 81 9.89 -11.52 -6.73
C LEU A 81 9.67 -11.24 -8.22
N HIS A 82 9.01 -10.12 -8.54
CA HIS A 82 8.56 -9.80 -9.88
C HIS A 82 9.63 -9.08 -10.72
N SER A 83 10.32 -8.12 -10.12
CA SER A 83 11.36 -7.34 -10.78
C SER A 83 12.32 -6.72 -9.76
N ILE A 84 13.41 -6.16 -10.28
CA ILE A 84 14.40 -5.41 -9.52
C ILE A 84 14.64 -4.10 -10.27
N ILE A 85 14.34 -2.98 -9.62
CA ILE A 85 14.45 -1.64 -10.16
C ILE A 85 15.83 -1.10 -9.82
N PRO A 86 16.68 -0.79 -10.83
CA PRO A 86 17.99 -0.20 -10.58
C PRO A 86 17.88 1.21 -9.96
N PRO A 87 18.95 1.69 -9.29
CA PRO A 87 19.04 3.08 -8.88
C PRO A 87 18.75 4.05 -10.02
N GLU A 88 18.29 5.25 -9.69
CA GLU A 88 18.02 6.34 -10.64
C GLU A 88 16.98 6.01 -11.73
N SER A 89 16.25 4.90 -11.61
CA SER A 89 15.23 4.50 -12.58
C SER A 89 13.85 5.06 -12.22
N ASP A 90 13.08 5.41 -13.25
CA ASP A 90 11.62 5.52 -13.14
C ASP A 90 11.00 4.14 -13.33
N VAL A 91 9.71 4.02 -13.00
CA VAL A 91 8.97 2.76 -13.21
C VAL A 91 7.65 2.98 -13.93
N VAL A 92 7.14 1.92 -14.55
CA VAL A 92 5.83 1.87 -15.18
C VAL A 92 4.94 0.89 -14.43
N ILE A 93 3.70 1.30 -14.16
CA ILE A 93 2.68 0.48 -13.51
C ILE A 93 1.95 -0.39 -14.55
N ASN A 94 1.74 -1.66 -14.24
CA ASN A 94 1.06 -2.65 -15.07
C ASN A 94 0.04 -3.40 -14.21
N ARG A 95 -1.13 -3.76 -14.76
CA ARG A 95 -2.14 -4.57 -14.02
C ARG A 95 -1.87 -6.07 -14.01
N SER A 96 -0.77 -6.49 -14.63
CA SER A 96 -0.36 -7.89 -14.65
C SER A 96 1.12 -8.01 -14.33
N ALA A 97 1.50 -9.17 -13.79
CA ALA A 97 2.89 -9.49 -13.51
C ALA A 97 3.78 -9.15 -14.72
N PRO A 98 4.90 -8.43 -14.51
CA PRO A 98 5.57 -8.20 -13.22
C PRO A 98 5.11 -6.95 -12.44
N TYR A 99 3.97 -6.36 -12.80
CA TYR A 99 3.29 -5.22 -12.16
C TYR A 99 4.06 -3.90 -12.16
N ILE A 100 5.30 -3.88 -11.68
CA ILE A 100 6.16 -2.70 -11.68
C ILE A 100 7.44 -3.05 -12.43
N THR A 101 7.76 -2.27 -13.46
CA THR A 101 8.96 -2.47 -14.29
C THR A 101 9.74 -1.18 -14.45
N PRO A 102 11.06 -1.23 -14.66
CA PRO A 102 11.81 -0.04 -15.05
C PRO A 102 11.20 0.62 -16.29
N ALA A 103 11.05 1.94 -16.26
CA ALA A 103 10.57 2.70 -17.40
C ALA A 103 11.63 2.68 -18.53
N PRO A 104 11.23 2.51 -19.79
CA PRO A 104 12.17 2.65 -20.90
C PRO A 104 12.66 4.10 -20.99
N PRO A 105 13.86 4.37 -21.57
CA PRO A 105 14.42 5.72 -21.69
C PRO A 105 13.50 6.74 -22.38
N SER A 106 12.56 6.29 -23.22
CA SER A 106 11.58 7.14 -23.90
C SER A 106 10.42 7.59 -23.02
N GLN A 107 10.27 7.02 -21.82
CA GLN A 107 9.15 7.24 -20.91
C GLN A 107 9.59 7.79 -19.56
N THR A 108 10.88 8.09 -19.37
CA THR A 108 11.35 8.72 -18.13
C THR A 108 10.79 10.14 -18.01
N VAL A 109 10.57 10.56 -16.77
CA VAL A 109 9.97 11.85 -16.42
C VAL A 109 10.98 12.71 -15.66
N GLU A 110 10.74 14.01 -15.53
CA GLU A 110 11.57 14.88 -14.68
C GLU A 110 11.25 14.67 -13.19
N GLY A 111 12.25 14.91 -12.33
CA GLY A 111 12.10 14.82 -10.87
C GLY A 111 12.34 13.42 -10.31
N THR A 112 12.19 13.30 -8.99
CA THR A 112 12.37 12.09 -8.20
C THR A 112 11.10 11.81 -7.40
N HIS A 113 11.12 10.71 -6.63
CA HIS A 113 10.02 10.36 -5.73
C HIS A 113 9.68 11.49 -4.74
N GLN A 114 10.65 12.33 -4.37
CA GLN A 114 10.44 13.46 -3.46
C GLN A 114 9.58 14.58 -4.08
N ASN A 115 9.54 14.70 -5.41
CA ASN A 115 8.69 15.70 -6.07
C ASN A 115 7.20 15.41 -5.85
N ILE A 116 6.81 14.17 -5.54
CA ILE A 116 5.42 13.80 -5.23
C ILE A 116 4.97 14.39 -3.88
N SER A 117 5.89 14.53 -2.91
CA SER A 117 5.58 15.12 -1.60
C SER A 117 5.34 16.62 -1.64
N VAL A 118 5.65 17.29 -2.76
CA VAL A 118 5.42 18.72 -2.93
C VAL A 118 3.93 18.95 -3.16
N THR A 119 3.24 19.39 -2.11
CA THR A 119 1.80 19.60 -2.10
C THR A 119 1.44 21.08 -2.01
N ASN A 120 0.37 21.45 -2.72
CA ASN A 120 -0.27 22.77 -2.60
C ASN A 120 -1.45 22.73 -1.61
N THR A 121 -1.80 21.55 -1.09
CA THR A 121 -2.95 21.36 -0.21
C THR A 121 -2.47 21.29 1.24
N SER A 122 -2.98 22.20 2.07
CA SER A 122 -2.68 22.22 3.50
C SER A 122 -3.59 21.25 4.24
N LEU A 123 -3.11 20.61 5.31
CA LEU A 123 -3.98 19.85 6.21
C LEU A 123 -5.11 20.72 6.79
N SER A 124 -4.83 22.01 7.01
CA SER A 124 -5.81 22.96 7.55
C SER A 124 -6.96 23.30 6.59
N SER A 125 -6.87 22.93 5.31
CA SER A 125 -7.97 23.11 4.35
C SER A 125 -8.87 21.88 4.23
N LEU A 126 -8.49 20.76 4.84
CA LEU A 126 -9.28 19.53 4.82
C LEU A 126 -10.36 19.55 5.91
N PRO A 127 -11.48 18.81 5.75
CA PRO A 127 -12.43 18.57 6.83
C PRO A 127 -11.75 17.89 8.02
N GLU A 128 -12.10 18.27 9.24
CA GLU A 128 -11.57 17.63 10.47
C GLU A 128 -11.86 16.13 10.54
N SER A 129 -12.90 15.65 9.85
CA SER A 129 -13.23 14.22 9.76
C SER A 129 -12.33 13.43 8.82
N ALA A 130 -11.48 14.08 8.03
CA ALA A 130 -10.66 13.43 7.01
C ALA A 130 -9.38 12.79 7.57
N PHE A 131 -8.96 13.18 8.78
CA PHE A 131 -7.78 12.65 9.46
C PHE A 131 -7.90 12.84 10.97
N SER A 132 -7.12 12.09 11.74
CA SER A 132 -7.02 12.27 13.19
C SER A 132 -5.69 12.90 13.55
N VAL A 133 -5.68 13.83 14.51
CA VAL A 133 -4.45 14.33 15.12
C VAL A 133 -4.27 13.65 16.47
N ILE A 134 -3.11 13.05 16.68
CA ILE A 134 -2.72 12.50 17.97
C ILE A 134 -1.55 13.25 18.57
N GLU A 135 -1.53 13.28 19.90
CA GLU A 135 -0.37 13.72 20.68
C GLU A 135 0.51 12.52 21.02
N GLY A 136 1.80 12.62 20.73
CA GLY A 136 2.76 11.59 21.08
C GLY A 136 4.21 12.00 20.89
N THR A 137 5.12 11.26 21.52
CA THR A 137 6.57 11.46 21.36
C THR A 137 7.19 10.30 20.60
N TRP A 138 7.83 10.61 19.47
CA TRP A 138 8.58 9.63 18.69
C TRP A 138 9.98 9.43 19.29
N GLN A 139 10.27 8.22 19.72
CA GLN A 139 11.57 7.82 20.27
C GLN A 139 12.13 6.69 19.40
N ASP A 140 13.26 6.92 18.76
CA ASP A 140 13.90 5.93 17.88
C ASP A 140 14.42 4.70 18.66
N ALA A 141 14.80 3.66 17.92
CA ALA A 141 15.32 2.42 18.51
C ALA A 141 16.66 2.59 19.28
N ASN A 142 17.37 3.71 19.07
CA ASN A 142 18.58 4.06 19.82
C ASN A 142 18.26 4.66 21.20
N THR A 143 17.09 5.28 21.32
CA THR A 143 16.60 5.91 22.55
C THR A 143 15.81 4.92 23.40
N VAL A 144 14.88 4.19 22.80
CA VAL A 144 14.08 3.14 23.44
C VAL A 144 14.08 1.93 22.54
N ASN A 145 14.41 0.77 23.08
CA ASN A 145 14.48 -0.48 22.33
C ASN A 145 13.36 -1.41 22.77
N ILE A 146 12.31 -1.49 21.95
CA ILE A 146 11.22 -2.45 22.12
C ILE A 146 11.42 -3.59 21.12
N ALA A 147 11.42 -4.81 21.63
CA ALA A 147 11.43 -6.00 20.79
C ALA A 147 10.14 -6.04 19.96
N ALA A 148 10.29 -6.04 18.64
CA ALA A 148 9.19 -6.12 17.69
C ALA A 148 9.47 -7.25 16.69
N PRO A 149 9.11 -8.49 16.99
CA PRO A 149 9.33 -9.62 16.09
C PRO A 149 8.72 -9.43 14.68
N GLY A 150 7.70 -8.57 14.57
CA GLY A 150 7.08 -8.17 13.31
C GLY A 150 7.80 -7.04 12.55
N ASN A 151 8.93 -6.51 13.05
CA ASN A 151 9.76 -5.57 12.31
C ASN A 151 10.89 -6.32 11.58
N VAL A 152 10.94 -6.20 10.25
CA VAL A 152 12.01 -6.80 9.44
C VAL A 152 13.37 -6.10 9.61
N PHE A 153 13.37 -4.86 10.10
CA PHE A 153 14.55 -4.04 10.33
C PHE A 153 15.16 -4.23 11.74
N GLY A 154 14.57 -5.08 12.58
CA GLY A 154 15.09 -5.44 13.90
C GLY A 154 14.39 -4.74 15.08
N ALA A 155 15.16 -4.13 15.96
CA ALA A 155 14.61 -3.43 17.13
C ALA A 155 13.78 -2.22 16.71
N SER A 156 12.70 -1.93 17.45
CA SER A 156 11.85 -0.76 17.19
C SER A 156 11.94 0.24 18.33
N GLY A 157 11.73 1.49 17.98
CA GLY A 157 11.48 2.57 18.92
C GLY A 157 10.05 2.52 19.49
N CYS A 158 9.64 3.64 20.09
CA CYS A 158 8.32 3.82 20.67
C CYS A 158 7.73 5.15 20.23
N LEU A 159 6.47 5.13 19.78
CA LEU A 159 5.64 6.32 19.68
C LEU A 159 4.71 6.32 20.89
N SER A 160 5.12 7.01 21.95
CA SER A 160 4.35 7.12 23.19
C SER A 160 3.19 8.09 22.99
N CYS A 161 1.99 7.56 22.83
CA CYS A 161 0.76 8.29 22.57
C CYS A 161 0.08 8.68 23.89
N ALA A 162 -0.58 9.85 23.91
CA ALA A 162 -1.45 10.23 25.01
C ALA A 162 -2.72 9.35 25.08
N ASP A 163 -3.18 8.88 23.91
CA ASP A 163 -4.38 8.09 23.75
C ASP A 163 -4.14 6.58 23.94
N VAL A 164 -5.16 5.90 24.49
CA VAL A 164 -5.21 4.44 24.61
C VAL A 164 -5.95 3.77 23.44
N LEU A 165 -6.79 4.54 22.76
CA LEU A 165 -7.60 4.14 21.61
C LEU A 165 -7.33 5.12 20.48
N LEU A 166 -6.88 4.58 19.35
CA LEU A 166 -6.62 5.36 18.15
C LEU A 166 -7.72 5.10 17.12
N GLU A 167 -8.47 6.15 16.82
CA GLU A 167 -9.47 6.14 15.76
C GLU A 167 -8.91 6.89 14.55
N ILE A 168 -8.66 6.18 13.45
CA ILE A 168 -8.12 6.78 12.23
C ILE A 168 -9.19 6.70 11.13
N PRO A 169 -9.67 7.84 10.60
CA PRO A 169 -10.61 7.89 9.49
C PRO A 169 -10.05 7.17 8.26
N MET A 170 -10.95 6.51 7.53
CA MET A 170 -10.63 5.93 6.23
C MET A 170 -11.22 6.77 5.11
N VAL A 171 -10.36 7.22 4.19
CA VAL A 171 -10.76 7.82 2.93
C VAL A 171 -10.70 6.80 1.80
N THR A 172 -11.65 6.89 0.88
CA THR A 172 -11.80 6.02 -0.30
C THR A 172 -11.96 6.87 -1.54
N GLU A 173 -11.89 6.29 -2.74
CA GLU A 173 -12.16 7.03 -3.99
C GLU A 173 -13.54 7.69 -4.07
N LEU A 174 -14.49 7.25 -3.24
CA LEU A 174 -15.83 7.82 -3.15
C LEU A 174 -15.90 9.04 -2.21
N SER A 175 -14.86 9.26 -1.40
CA SER A 175 -14.80 10.36 -0.45
C SER A 175 -14.58 11.68 -1.20
N PRO A 176 -15.39 12.73 -0.98
CA PRO A 176 -15.26 14.01 -1.70
C PRO A 176 -13.87 14.67 -1.56
N ALA A 177 -13.17 14.39 -0.47
CA ALA A 177 -11.84 14.94 -0.17
C ALA A 177 -10.68 14.00 -0.54
N PHE A 178 -10.92 12.89 -1.26
CA PHE A 178 -9.90 11.87 -1.53
C PHE A 178 -8.62 12.43 -2.16
N GLU A 179 -8.76 13.20 -3.26
CA GLU A 179 -7.62 13.81 -3.94
C GLU A 179 -6.91 14.83 -3.05
N ASP A 180 -7.66 15.67 -2.34
CA ASP A 180 -7.09 16.69 -1.44
C ASP A 180 -6.34 16.04 -0.26
N VAL A 181 -6.86 14.95 0.29
CA VAL A 181 -6.24 14.18 1.38
C VAL A 181 -4.95 13.52 0.89
N THR A 182 -4.98 12.80 -0.23
CA THR A 182 -3.76 12.17 -0.78
C THR A 182 -2.67 13.21 -1.04
N GLN A 183 -3.03 14.36 -1.61
CA GLN A 183 -2.11 15.48 -1.82
C GLN A 183 -1.58 16.06 -0.50
N ALA A 184 -2.43 16.34 0.49
CA ALA A 184 -1.99 16.97 1.75
C ALA A 184 -1.03 16.08 2.55
N PHE A 185 -1.20 14.76 2.46
CA PHE A 185 -0.32 13.74 3.02
C PHE A 185 0.87 13.39 2.13
N GLY A 186 0.99 14.00 0.95
CA GLY A 186 2.16 13.89 0.09
C GLY A 186 2.32 12.53 -0.60
N VAL A 187 1.20 11.84 -0.87
CA VAL A 187 1.15 10.56 -1.59
C VAL A 187 0.41 10.75 -2.91
N LYS A 188 0.61 9.82 -3.85
CA LYS A 188 -0.05 9.90 -5.15
C LYS A 188 -0.54 8.56 -5.64
N ILE A 189 -1.73 8.58 -6.25
CA ILE A 189 -2.33 7.44 -6.94
C ILE A 189 -1.92 7.48 -8.41
N PHE A 190 -1.59 6.31 -8.97
CA PHE A 190 -1.19 6.13 -10.36
C PHE A 190 -2.06 5.07 -11.04
N ASP A 191 -2.39 5.33 -12.30
CA ASP A 191 -3.11 4.43 -13.18
C ASP A 191 -2.17 3.47 -13.93
N GLU A 192 -2.76 2.44 -14.55
CA GLU A 192 -2.02 1.53 -15.43
C GLU A 192 -1.36 2.29 -16.59
N GLY A 193 -0.10 1.93 -16.86
CA GLY A 193 0.70 2.50 -17.93
C GLY A 193 1.36 3.83 -17.59
N GLU A 194 1.00 4.46 -16.47
CA GLU A 194 1.65 5.68 -16.01
C GLU A 194 3.10 5.42 -15.56
N THR A 195 3.93 6.45 -15.72
CA THR A 195 5.31 6.46 -15.22
C THR A 195 5.37 7.15 -13.87
N VAL A 196 5.98 6.47 -12.92
CA VAL A 196 6.23 6.99 -11.58
C VAL A 196 7.68 7.51 -11.50
N PRO A 197 7.89 8.77 -11.10
CA PRO A 197 9.23 9.32 -10.89
C PRO A 197 9.84 8.71 -9.62
N VAL A 198 10.56 7.59 -9.73
CA VAL A 198 11.14 6.92 -8.56
C VAL A 198 12.52 7.49 -8.26
N LYS A 199 13.49 7.32 -9.16
CA LYS A 199 14.88 7.81 -9.07
C LYS A 199 15.42 7.86 -7.64
N PHE A 200 15.56 6.67 -7.05
CA PHE A 200 16.23 6.48 -5.78
C PHE A 200 17.68 6.11 -6.06
N ASP A 201 18.63 6.89 -5.55
CA ASP A 201 20.03 6.85 -5.97
C ASP A 201 20.90 5.85 -5.17
N LYS A 202 20.35 5.26 -4.11
CA LYS A 202 21.16 4.51 -3.14
C LYS A 202 21.36 3.05 -3.48
N CYS A 203 20.32 2.36 -3.96
CA CYS A 203 20.38 0.92 -4.21
C CYS A 203 19.23 0.43 -5.10
N ASP A 204 19.29 -0.86 -5.43
CA ASP A 204 18.19 -1.56 -6.11
C ASP A 204 16.93 -1.60 -5.21
N LEU A 205 15.75 -1.42 -5.83
CA LEU A 205 14.45 -1.64 -5.19
C LEU A 205 13.83 -2.93 -5.73
N ASN A 206 13.38 -3.81 -4.83
CA ASN A 206 12.78 -5.09 -5.15
C ASN A 206 11.27 -4.95 -5.26
N VAL A 207 10.67 -5.53 -6.31
CA VAL A 207 9.22 -5.60 -6.47
C VAL A 207 8.77 -6.99 -6.05
N VAL A 208 8.13 -7.07 -4.90
CA VAL A 208 7.86 -8.31 -4.17
C VAL A 208 6.37 -8.44 -3.94
N GLU A 209 5.80 -9.63 -4.11
CA GLU A 209 4.44 -9.94 -3.72
C GLU A 209 4.43 -10.64 -2.37
N TYR A 210 3.71 -10.06 -1.41
CA TYR A 210 3.37 -10.71 -0.15
C TYR A 210 1.91 -11.14 -0.15
N LYS A 211 1.65 -12.32 0.39
CA LYS A 211 0.31 -12.73 0.80
C LYS A 211 0.10 -12.37 2.26
N ILE A 212 -0.81 -11.43 2.51
CA ILE A 212 -1.24 -10.99 3.83
C ILE A 212 -2.61 -11.62 4.12
N THR A 213 -2.71 -12.43 5.17
CA THR A 213 -3.94 -13.14 5.53
C THR A 213 -4.66 -12.44 6.70
N PRO A 214 -5.92 -12.82 7.01
CA PRO A 214 -6.61 -12.32 8.20
C PRO A 214 -5.86 -12.56 9.52
N ALA A 215 -5.02 -13.59 9.59
CA ALA A 215 -4.20 -13.88 10.77
C ALA A 215 -3.13 -12.80 11.03
N ASN A 216 -2.80 -11.94 10.06
CA ASN A 216 -1.83 -10.86 10.26
C ASN A 216 -2.26 -9.85 11.34
N HIS A 217 -3.56 -9.60 11.48
CA HIS A 217 -4.06 -8.74 12.54
C HIS A 217 -3.75 -9.33 13.92
N GLN A 218 -4.01 -10.63 14.09
CA GLN A 218 -3.70 -11.34 15.32
C GLN A 218 -2.18 -11.38 15.58
N TYR A 219 -1.37 -11.68 14.55
CA TYR A 219 0.08 -11.64 14.65
C TYR A 219 0.58 -10.27 15.12
N SER A 220 0.01 -9.19 14.59
CA SER A 220 0.41 -7.83 14.96
C SER A 220 0.20 -7.55 16.46
N LEU A 221 -0.94 -7.99 17.01
CA LEU A 221 -1.29 -7.76 18.41
C LEU A 221 -0.58 -8.72 19.38
N GLU A 222 -0.48 -10.00 19.03
CA GLU A 222 -0.01 -11.06 19.95
C GLU A 222 1.49 -11.30 19.85
N GLU A 223 2.09 -11.16 18.66
CA GLU A 223 3.48 -11.56 18.38
C GLU A 223 4.37 -10.36 18.03
N ALA A 224 3.85 -9.34 17.34
CA ALA A 224 4.61 -8.17 16.91
C ALA A 224 4.64 -7.02 17.93
N ASN A 225 4.01 -7.21 19.09
CA ASN A 225 3.91 -6.23 20.18
C ASN A 225 3.18 -4.93 19.80
N GLY A 226 2.13 -5.05 18.98
CA GLY A 226 1.20 -3.97 18.68
C GLY A 226 1.30 -3.40 17.27
N PHE A 227 0.64 -2.26 17.09
CA PHE A 227 0.64 -1.52 15.84
C PHE A 227 1.92 -0.70 15.70
N PHE A 228 2.54 -0.74 14.53
CA PHE A 228 3.74 0.04 14.23
C PHE A 228 3.47 1.04 13.12
N VAL A 229 4.24 2.12 13.13
CA VAL A 229 4.45 3.01 11.99
C VAL A 229 5.93 3.11 11.72
N GLU A 230 6.29 3.34 10.47
CA GLU A 230 7.67 3.45 10.06
C GLU A 230 7.90 4.63 9.13
N ARG A 231 9.16 5.05 9.09
CA ARG A 231 9.66 6.07 8.19
C ARG A 231 11.05 5.69 7.71
N HIS A 232 11.26 5.74 6.40
CA HIS A 232 12.55 5.48 5.77
C HIS A 232 12.70 6.29 4.49
N GLU A 233 13.92 6.41 3.99
CA GLU A 233 14.21 7.28 2.84
C GLU A 233 13.93 6.69 1.47
N PHE A 234 13.77 5.36 1.36
CA PHE A 234 13.38 4.76 0.08
C PHE A 234 11.88 4.92 -0.14
N PRO A 235 11.44 5.08 -1.41
CA PRO A 235 10.02 5.14 -1.72
C PRO A 235 9.38 3.76 -1.75
N HIS A 236 8.08 3.72 -1.46
CA HIS A 236 7.23 2.55 -1.72
C HIS A 236 6.27 2.80 -2.88
N ILE A 237 5.95 1.72 -3.59
CA ILE A 237 4.77 1.64 -4.46
C ILE A 237 4.03 0.37 -4.08
N PHE A 238 2.73 0.48 -3.81
CA PHE A 238 1.85 -0.64 -3.52
C PHE A 238 0.84 -0.80 -4.65
N ILE A 239 0.64 -2.03 -5.11
CA ILE A 239 -0.39 -2.40 -6.09
C ILE A 239 -0.96 -3.77 -5.75
N ALA A 240 -2.29 -3.92 -5.88
CA ALA A 240 -2.98 -5.17 -5.63
C ALA A 240 -2.76 -6.11 -6.81
N SER A 241 -2.45 -7.38 -6.55
CA SER A 241 -2.30 -8.38 -7.63
C SER A 241 -3.64 -8.73 -8.29
N SER A 242 -4.76 -8.51 -7.59
CA SER A 242 -6.11 -8.73 -8.10
C SER A 242 -7.14 -7.82 -7.42
N ASP A 243 -8.32 -7.74 -8.03
CA ASP A 243 -9.45 -6.95 -7.53
C ASP A 243 -10.09 -7.52 -6.23
N GLN A 244 -9.62 -8.69 -5.75
CA GLN A 244 -10.03 -9.26 -4.46
C GLN A 244 -9.10 -8.88 -3.32
N ASP A 245 -7.92 -8.34 -3.66
CA ASP A 245 -6.93 -7.89 -2.69
C ASP A 245 -7.21 -6.42 -2.33
N GLU A 246 -6.95 -6.04 -1.07
CA GLU A 246 -7.28 -4.70 -0.57
C GLU A 246 -6.04 -4.07 0.05
N ILE A 247 -5.67 -2.90 -0.48
CA ILE A 247 -4.58 -2.09 0.06
C ILE A 247 -5.19 -0.95 0.87
N ILE A 248 -4.85 -0.92 2.15
CA ILE A 248 -5.16 0.17 3.05
C ILE A 248 -3.85 0.58 3.70
N ILE A 249 -3.42 1.81 3.42
CA ILE A 249 -2.20 2.38 3.99
C ILE A 249 -2.59 3.44 4.99
N THR A 250 -2.13 3.29 6.23
CA THR A 250 -2.12 4.40 7.17
C THR A 250 -0.97 5.32 6.79
N VAL A 251 -1.24 6.61 6.56
CA VAL A 251 -0.24 7.62 6.25
C VAL A 251 -0.27 8.68 7.35
N GLY A 252 0.92 9.09 7.77
CA GLY A 252 1.13 10.06 8.83
C GLY A 252 1.93 11.29 8.39
N LYS A 253 1.68 12.40 9.06
CA LYS A 253 2.44 13.65 8.93
C LYS A 253 2.64 14.27 10.31
N GLN A 254 3.89 14.55 10.66
CA GLN A 254 4.18 15.32 11.86
C GLN A 254 3.76 16.78 11.61
N VAL A 255 2.87 17.31 12.45
CA VAL A 255 2.31 18.67 12.34
C VAL A 255 2.89 19.61 13.39
N GLU A 256 3.29 19.09 14.54
CA GLU A 256 4.06 19.75 15.59
C GLU A 256 5.06 18.71 16.17
N ASP A 257 6.02 19.14 17.00
CA ASP A 257 7.05 18.25 17.55
C ASP A 257 6.45 17.00 18.23
N ASP A 258 5.30 17.14 18.86
CA ASP A 258 4.57 16.12 19.59
C ASP A 258 3.20 15.79 19.00
N LYS A 259 2.91 16.19 17.75
CA LYS A 259 1.62 15.92 17.10
C LYS A 259 1.76 15.32 15.72
N PHE A 260 0.92 14.31 15.46
CA PHE A 260 0.89 13.57 14.21
C PHE A 260 -0.53 13.52 13.66
N ALA A 261 -0.72 14.01 12.43
CA ALA A 261 -1.92 13.76 11.66
C ALA A 261 -1.84 12.38 11.01
N LEU A 262 -2.89 11.57 11.09
CA LEU A 262 -2.98 10.21 10.56
C LEU A 262 -4.26 10.02 9.74
N VAL A 263 -4.16 9.30 8.62
CA VAL A 263 -5.31 8.91 7.79
C VAL A 263 -5.11 7.50 7.24
N ASN A 264 -6.20 6.73 7.11
CA ASN A 264 -6.20 5.48 6.34
C ASN A 264 -6.64 5.78 4.91
N ILE A 265 -5.80 5.44 3.94
CA ILE A 265 -6.12 5.58 2.52
C ILE A 265 -6.38 4.20 1.95
N LYS A 266 -7.61 3.94 1.51
CA LYS A 266 -7.92 2.76 0.71
C LYS A 266 -7.55 3.04 -0.75
N VAL A 267 -6.63 2.25 -1.29
CA VAL A 267 -6.19 2.40 -2.68
C VAL A 267 -7.32 1.96 -3.61
N PRO A 268 -7.65 2.75 -4.66
CA PRO A 268 -8.68 2.37 -5.63
C PRO A 268 -8.32 1.10 -6.39
N GLU A 269 -9.34 0.35 -6.80
CA GLU A 269 -9.15 -0.91 -7.54
C GLU A 269 -8.37 -0.68 -8.84
N GLY A 270 -7.38 -1.54 -9.09
CA GLY A 270 -6.57 -1.48 -10.31
C GLY A 270 -5.57 -0.31 -10.37
N LYS A 271 -5.43 0.48 -9.30
CA LYS A 271 -4.47 1.57 -9.19
C LYS A 271 -3.30 1.22 -8.27
N ALA A 272 -2.21 1.96 -8.39
CA ALA A 272 -1.09 1.92 -7.48
C ALA A 272 -1.07 3.17 -6.59
N ILE A 273 -0.62 3.04 -5.35
CA ILE A 273 -0.27 4.18 -4.51
C ILE A 273 1.24 4.26 -4.36
N MET A 274 1.78 5.47 -4.48
CA MET A 274 3.18 5.77 -4.26
C MET A 274 3.33 6.58 -2.98
N LEU A 275 4.21 6.11 -2.10
CA LEU A 275 4.66 6.80 -0.89
C LEU A 275 6.12 7.24 -1.07
N PRO A 276 6.40 8.55 -1.07
CA PRO A 276 7.78 9.04 -1.12
C PRO A 276 8.59 8.65 0.11
N GLY A 277 9.90 8.55 -0.07
CA GLY A 277 10.84 8.45 1.03
C GLY A 277 10.60 9.54 2.08
N GLY A 278 10.56 9.14 3.34
CA GLY A 278 10.28 10.01 4.48
C GLY A 278 8.80 10.08 4.85
N THR A 279 7.90 9.38 4.15
CA THR A 279 6.50 9.25 4.54
C THR A 279 6.39 8.38 5.81
N ILE A 280 5.69 8.86 6.84
CA ILE A 280 5.31 8.02 7.98
C ILE A 280 4.17 7.13 7.51
N HIS A 281 4.28 5.82 7.65
CA HIS A 281 3.22 4.92 7.17
C HIS A 281 3.21 3.55 7.85
N THR A 282 2.17 2.79 7.54
CA THR A 282 2.11 1.33 7.76
C THR A 282 1.06 0.72 6.83
N ASP A 283 1.33 -0.49 6.37
CA ASP A 283 0.48 -1.27 5.47
C ASP A 283 -0.27 -2.38 6.20
N SER A 284 -0.22 -2.39 7.54
CA SER A 284 -0.75 -3.46 8.41
C SER A 284 -2.24 -3.77 8.25
N LEU A 285 -3.01 -2.85 7.66
CA LEU A 285 -4.44 -3.01 7.38
C LEU A 285 -4.74 -3.64 6.02
N SER A 286 -3.72 -3.81 5.17
CA SER A 286 -3.86 -4.44 3.85
C SER A 286 -4.08 -5.95 3.97
N ARG A 287 -4.71 -6.55 2.96
CA ARG A 287 -4.99 -7.99 2.91
C ARG A 287 -5.00 -8.52 1.48
N GLY A 288 -4.67 -9.79 1.33
CA GLY A 288 -4.56 -10.45 0.03
C GLY A 288 -3.13 -10.46 -0.50
N ASN A 289 -2.98 -10.59 -1.81
CA ASN A 289 -1.68 -10.56 -2.49
C ASN A 289 -1.36 -9.11 -2.88
N ILE A 290 -0.39 -8.53 -2.17
CA ILE A 290 0.02 -7.14 -2.32
C ILE A 290 1.42 -7.12 -2.92
N VAL A 291 1.58 -6.42 -4.03
CA VAL A 291 2.88 -6.15 -4.64
C VAL A 291 3.42 -4.85 -4.10
N ILE A 292 4.64 -4.90 -3.56
CA ILE A 292 5.31 -3.79 -2.91
C ILE A 292 6.69 -3.62 -3.52
N MET A 293 7.04 -2.38 -3.86
CA MET A 293 8.41 -2.00 -4.17
C MET A 293 9.13 -1.56 -2.89
N LEU A 294 10.24 -2.21 -2.51
CA LEU A 294 10.96 -1.97 -1.25
C LEU A 294 12.43 -2.39 -1.30
N THR A 295 13.20 -2.06 -0.27
CA THR A 295 14.59 -2.52 -0.12
C THR A 295 14.98 -2.71 1.35
N GLU A 296 16.03 -3.49 1.59
CA GLU A 296 16.67 -3.65 2.91
C GLU A 296 18.03 -2.91 2.96
N CYS A 297 18.42 -2.24 1.87
CA CYS A 297 19.75 -1.62 1.76
C CYS A 297 19.97 -0.43 2.70
N VAL A 298 18.87 0.16 3.17
CA VAL A 298 18.82 1.29 4.09
C VAL A 298 17.83 0.93 5.19
N GLY A 299 18.14 1.32 6.43
CA GLY A 299 17.26 1.02 7.56
C GLY A 299 15.98 1.84 7.56
N ALA A 300 15.00 1.40 8.35
CA ALA A 300 13.82 2.17 8.68
C ALA A 300 13.85 2.59 10.15
N ASP A 301 13.31 3.79 10.41
CA ASP A 301 12.95 4.20 11.75
C ASP A 301 11.53 3.69 12.01
N THR A 302 11.43 2.55 12.68
CA THR A 302 10.18 1.89 13.02
C THR A 302 9.89 2.10 14.49
N VAL A 303 8.67 2.51 14.81
CA VAL A 303 8.21 2.68 16.19
C VAL A 303 6.93 1.90 16.43
N LEU A 304 6.84 1.25 17.59
CA LEU A 304 5.59 0.69 18.06
C LEU A 304 4.78 1.77 18.76
N MET A 305 3.48 1.83 18.48
CA MET A 305 2.59 2.79 19.11
C MET A 305 2.11 2.23 20.45
N HIS A 306 2.45 2.91 21.53
CA HIS A 306 2.11 2.52 22.90
C HIS A 306 1.48 3.69 23.64
N ASP A 307 0.61 3.41 24.59
CA ASP A 307 0.07 4.43 25.47
C ASP A 307 1.12 4.91 26.50
N LYS A 308 0.74 5.90 27.31
CA LYS A 308 1.58 6.44 28.39
C LYS A 308 2.02 5.41 29.44
N ASP A 309 1.31 4.28 29.56
CA ASP A 309 1.59 3.21 30.51
C ASP A 309 2.38 2.06 29.83
N SER A 310 2.94 2.33 28.65
CA SER A 310 3.74 1.40 27.84
C SER A 310 2.97 0.13 27.45
N GLN A 311 1.66 0.23 27.24
CA GLN A 311 0.86 -0.82 26.65
C GLN A 311 0.62 -0.55 25.16
N PRO A 312 0.56 -1.58 24.29
CA PRO A 312 0.16 -1.39 22.90
C PRO A 312 -1.19 -0.67 22.79
N ILE A 313 -1.27 0.35 21.95
CA ILE A 313 -2.54 1.04 21.71
C ILE A 313 -3.54 0.12 20.99
N THR A 314 -4.82 0.35 21.24
CA THR A 314 -5.87 -0.29 20.43
C THR A 314 -6.17 0.57 19.20
N LEU A 315 -6.07 0.00 18.02
CA LEU A 315 -6.49 0.65 16.77
C LEU A 315 -7.95 0.32 16.46
N ARG A 316 -8.77 1.34 16.24
CA ARG A 316 -10.09 1.20 15.62
C ARG A 316 -10.09 1.92 14.29
N VAL A 317 -10.27 1.17 13.22
CA VAL A 317 -10.45 1.73 11.88
C VAL A 317 -11.88 2.25 11.80
N ASP A 318 -12.05 3.57 11.74
CA ASP A 318 -13.37 4.13 11.48
C ASP A 318 -13.68 4.00 9.98
N SER A 319 -14.59 3.07 9.68
CA SER A 319 -15.07 2.80 8.32
C SER A 319 -16.40 3.49 8.03
N SER A 320 -16.80 4.47 8.85
CA SER A 320 -18.05 5.23 8.68
C SER A 320 -18.20 5.90 7.31
N GLU A 321 -17.09 6.19 6.60
CA GLU A 321 -17.14 6.63 5.19
C GLU A 321 -17.51 5.53 4.17
N ARG A 322 -17.64 4.25 4.56
CA ARG A 322 -18.32 3.25 3.71
C ARG A 322 -19.80 3.59 3.48
N ILE A 323 -20.32 4.60 4.15
CA ILE A 323 -21.71 5.02 4.01
C ILE A 323 -21.78 6.54 3.92
N GLY A 324 -21.39 7.08 2.76
CA GLY A 324 -21.97 8.30 2.20
C GLY A 324 -23.47 8.16 1.87
N LEU A 325 -24.23 7.47 2.74
CA LEU A 325 -25.68 7.32 2.69
C LEU A 325 -26.22 7.41 4.13
N ALA A 326 -26.47 8.66 4.51
CA ALA A 326 -27.36 9.11 5.58
C ALA A 326 -26.81 9.13 7.02
N GLU A 327 -26.83 10.35 7.57
CA GLU A 327 -27.21 10.60 8.96
C GLU A 327 -28.38 9.68 9.36
N TRP A 328 -28.22 8.80 10.35
CA TRP A 328 -29.35 8.35 11.17
C TRP A 328 -28.90 8.08 12.61
N HIS A 329 -29.49 8.85 13.52
CA HIS A 329 -29.57 8.57 14.94
C HIS A 329 -30.19 7.20 15.21
N LEU A 330 -29.69 6.53 16.26
CA LEU A 330 -30.52 5.89 17.30
C LEU A 330 -29.83 6.06 18.65
#